data_AF-A0AAV2BWB0-F1
#
_entry.id   AF-A0AAV2BWB0-F1
#
_cell.length_a   1.000
_cell.length_b   1.000
_cell.length_c   1.000
_cell.angle_alpha   90.00
_cell.angle_beta   90.00
_cell.angle_gamma   90.00
#
_symmetry.space_group_name_H-M   'P 1'
#
loop_
_entity.id
_entity.type
_entity.pdbx_description
1 polymer ?
#
loop_
_entity_poly.entity_id
_entity_poly.type
_entity_poly.pdbx_seq_one_letter_code
_entity_poly.pdbx_strand_id
1 'polypeptide(L)' 'MENICIKILQILPKLEPNTLDSLMKCLEDIGIAAENDFRVCSGK' A
#
# COMPACT_ATOMS: atom_id res chain seq x y z
N MET A 1 -11.61 6.42 17.88
CA MET A 1 -11.67 5.86 16.51
C MET A 1 -10.24 5.46 16.15
N GLU A 2 -9.94 4.18 16.07
CA GLU A 2 -8.57 3.72 15.84
C GLU A 2 -8.21 3.91 14.36
N ASN A 3 -7.06 4.51 14.09
CA ASN A 3 -6.57 4.75 12.75
C ASN A 3 -6.21 3.41 12.09
N ILE A 4 -6.78 3.12 10.92
CA ILE A 4 -6.52 1.90 10.15
C ILE A 4 -5.02 1.65 9.94
N CYS A 5 -4.22 2.72 9.82
CA CYS A 5 -2.76 2.62 9.71
C CYS A 5 -2.13 1.96 10.93
N ILE A 6 -2.62 2.23 12.14
CA ILE A 6 -2.09 1.66 13.38
C ILE A 6 -2.36 0.14 13.41
N LYS A 7 -3.56 -0.29 13.01
CA LYS A 7 -3.89 -1.72 12.91
C LYS A 7 -3.00 -2.43 11.89
N ILE A 8 -2.75 -1.81 10.75
CA ILE A 8 -1.87 -2.37 9.70
C ILE A 8 -0.44 -2.52 10.24
N LEU A 9 0.12 -1.48 10.87
CA LEU A 9 1.45 -1.53 11.48
C LEU A 9 1.61 -2.62 12.54
N GLN A 10 0.54 -2.93 13.28
CA GLN A 10 0.53 -4.01 14.27
C GLN A 10 0.46 -5.42 13.67
N ILE A 11 -0.07 -5.54 12.44
CA ILE A 11 -0.24 -6.83 11.74
C ILE A 11 0.99 -7.15 10.90
N LEU A 12 1.62 -6.15 10.27
CA LEU A 12 2.82 -6.31 9.45
C LEU A 12 3.91 -7.23 10.04
N PRO A 13 4.34 -7.07 11.31
CA PRO A 13 5.38 -7.94 11.89
C PRO A 13 4.91 -9.36 12.21
N LYS A 14 3.61 -9.64 12.12
CA LYS A 14 3.01 -10.97 12.38
C LYS A 14 2.74 -11.75 11.10
N LEU A 15 2.95 -11.13 9.93
CA LEU A 15 2.75 -11.79 8.65
C LEU A 15 3.92 -12.73 8.34
N GLU A 16 3.63 -13.86 7.70
CA GLU A 16 4.67 -14.70 7.13
C GLU A 16 5.43 -13.94 6.03
N PRO A 17 6.74 -14.22 5.83
CA PRO A 17 7.57 -13.49 4.89
C PRO A 17 6.97 -13.42 3.47
N ASN A 18 6.41 -14.54 2.98
CA ASN A 18 5.78 -14.61 1.66
C ASN A 18 4.53 -13.71 1.54
N THR A 19 3.76 -13.61 2.62
CA THR A 19 2.56 -12.77 2.68
C THR A 19 2.93 -11.30 2.80
N LEU A 20 3.97 -10.98 3.57
CA LEU A 20 4.51 -9.63 3.68
C LEU A 20 5.03 -9.12 2.34
N ASP A 21 5.79 -9.95 1.62
CA ASP A 21 6.32 -9.64 0.29
C ASP A 21 5.18 -9.39 -0.72
N SER A 22 4.18 -10.28 -0.72
CA SER A 22 2.98 -10.12 -1.55
C SER A 22 2.23 -8.82 -1.23
N LEU A 23 2.11 -8.46 0.06
CA LEU A 23 1.47 -7.23 0.49
C LEU A 23 2.26 -5.99 0.07
N MET A 24 3.59 -6.00 0.23
CA MET A 24 4.46 -4.90 -0.22
C MET A 24 4.31 -4.66 -1.72
N LYS A 25 4.30 -5.73 -2.53
CA LYS A 25 4.11 -5.64 -3.97
C LYS A 25 2.74 -5.04 -4.34
N CYS A 26 1.66 -5.47 -3.68
CA CYS A 26 0.34 -4.89 -3.88
C CYS A 26 0.30 -3.39 -3.54
N LEU A 27 0.96 -2.97 -2.46
CA LEU A 27 1.01 -1.56 -2.08
C LEU A 27 1.82 -0.72 -3.07
N GLU A 28 2.90 -1.26 -3.62
CA GLU A 28 3.69 -0.63 -4.67
C GLU A 28 2.88 -0.46 -5.96
N ASP A 29 2.21 -1.51 -6.43
CA ASP A 29 1.33 -1.46 -7.61
C ASP A 29 0.22 -0.39 -7.44
N ILE A 30 -0.40 -0.31 -6.26
CA ILE A 30 -1.40 0.73 -5.95
C ILE A 30 -0.77 2.13 -6.01
N GLY A 31 0.43 2.30 -5.47
CA GLY A 31 1.15 3.57 -5.50
C GLY A 31 1.46 4.02 -6.93
N ILE A 32 1.95 3.10 -7.77
CA ILE A 32 2.24 3.35 -9.19
C ILE A 32 0.95 3.67 -9.96
N ALA A 33 -0.13 2.94 -9.70
CA ALA A 33 -1.42 3.20 -10.33
C ALA A 33 -1.96 4.58 -9.94
N ALA A 34 -1.87 4.96 -8.65
CA ALA A 34 -2.30 6.26 -8.17
C ALA A 34 -1.43 7.40 -8.72
N GLU A 35 -0.12 7.21 -8.83
CA GLU A 35 0.78 8.19 -9.46
C GLU A 35 0.47 8.36 -10.95
N ASN A 36 0.26 7.26 -11.67
CA ASN A 36 -0.13 7.32 -13.08
C ASN A 36 -1.48 8.00 -13.27
N ASP A 37 -2.48 7.67 -12.44
CA ASP A 37 -3.80 8.32 -12.46
C ASP A 37 -3.68 9.82 -12.16
N PHE A 38 -2.88 10.18 -11.14
CA PHE A 38 -2.59 11.57 -10.79
C PHE A 38 -1.89 12.31 -11.94
N ARG A 39 -0.91 11.68 -12.61
CA ARG A 39 -0.20 12.27 -13.74
C ARG A 39 -1.10 12.43 -14.96
N VAL A 40 -2.00 11.48 -15.21
CA VAL A 40 -3.02 11.59 -16.27
C VAL A 40 -3.99 12.73 -15.97
N CYS A 41 -4.43 12.88 -14.71
CA CYS A 41 -5.38 13.92 -14.30
C CYS A 41 -4.74 15.31 -14.11
N SER A 42 -3.45 15.36 -13.76
CA SER A 42 -2.68 16.60 -13.54
C SER A 42 -1.90 17.05 -14.77
N GLY A 43 -2.08 16.38 -15.92
CA GLY A 43 -1.60 16.79 -17.22
C GLY A 43 -2.34 18.02 -17.76
N LYS A 44 -2.11 19.16 -17.10
CA LYS A 44 -2.23 20.52 -17.65
C LYS A 44 -0.92 21.25 -17.38
#